data_AF-A0A0F9BW61-F1
#
_entry.id   AF-A0A0F9BW61-F1
#
_cell.length_a   1.000
_cell.length_b   1.000
_cell.length_c   1.000
_cell.angle_alpha   90.00
_cell.angle_beta   90.00
_cell.angle_gamma   90.00
#
_symmetry.space_group_name_H-M   'P 1'
#
loop_
_entity.id
_entity.type
_entity.pdbx_description
1 polymer ?
#
loop_
_entity_poly.entity_id
_entity_poly.type
_entity_poly.pdbx_seq_one_letter_code
_entity_poly.pdbx_strand_id
1 'polypeptide(L)' 'MSEARTLITLDEARAPFFVGLDLGGTNIKAGVVDDSGRPLSWLSVPTEADKGPEDS' A
#
# COMPACT_ATOMS: atom_id res chain seq x y z
N MET A 1 -6.79 14.73 5.93
CA MET A 1 -7.93 14.53 5.01
C MET A 1 -7.72 13.18 4.32
N SER A 2 -8.51 12.18 4.69
CA SER A 2 -8.54 10.89 3.99
C SER A 2 -9.55 11.03 2.86
N GLU A 3 -9.11 11.20 1.62
CA GLU A 3 -10.03 11.06 0.49
C GLU A 3 -10.58 9.63 0.48
N ALA A 4 -11.89 9.50 0.29
CA ALA A 4 -12.51 8.19 0.10
C ALA A 4 -11.94 7.60 -1.21
N ARG A 5 -11.09 6.59 -1.07
CA ARG A 5 -10.51 5.88 -2.23
C ARG A 5 -11.54 4.90 -2.76
N THR A 6 -11.93 5.06 -4.02
CA THR A 6 -12.71 4.05 -4.73
C THR A 6 -11.78 2.89 -5.08
N LEU A 7 -11.97 1.75 -4.44
CA LEU A 7 -11.24 0.51 -4.73
C LEU A 7 -12.03 -0.32 -5.73
N ILE A 8 -11.33 -0.97 -6.66
CA ILE A 8 -11.90 -2.01 -7.52
C ILE A 8 -11.81 -3.37 -6.82
N THR A 9 -12.70 -4.29 -7.18
CA THR A 9 -12.60 -5.67 -6.70
C THR A 9 -11.58 -6.47 -7.50
N LEU A 10 -11.20 -7.65 -6.98
CA LEU A 10 -10.22 -8.52 -7.64
C LEU A 10 -10.73 -9.06 -8.99
N ASP A 11 -12.04 -9.33 -9.11
CA ASP A 11 -12.68 -9.80 -10.33
C ASP A 11 -12.71 -8.73 -11.45
N GLU A 12 -12.66 -7.44 -11.09
CA GLU A 12 -12.58 -6.33 -12.04
C GLU A 12 -11.14 -6.03 -12.48
N ALA A 13 -10.14 -6.53 -11.76
CA ALA A 13 -8.74 -6.15 -11.89
C ALA A 13 -8.00 -6.91 -13.00
N ARG A 14 -6.97 -6.28 -13.55
CA ARG A 14 -6.15 -6.86 -14.63
C ARG A 14 -4.68 -6.96 -14.22
N ALA A 15 -4.13 -8.17 -14.35
CA ALA A 15 -2.70 -8.40 -14.12
C ALA A 15 -1.84 -7.78 -15.25
N PRO A 16 -0.56 -7.46 -14.98
CA PRO A 16 0.15 -7.62 -13.71
C PRO A 16 -0.34 -6.68 -12.61
N PHE A 17 -0.10 -7.07 -11.36
CA PHE A 17 -0.36 -6.22 -10.20
C PHE A 17 0.94 -5.54 -9.76
N PHE A 18 0.83 -4.31 -9.29
CA PHE A 18 1.95 -3.52 -8.81
C PHE A 18 1.74 -3.13 -7.36
N VAL A 19 2.82 -3.24 -6.57
CA VAL A 19 2.84 -2.82 -5.17
C VAL A 19 3.69 -1.55 -5.04
N GLY A 20 3.07 -0.50 -4.51
CA GLY A 20 3.76 0.72 -4.11
C GLY A 20 4.01 0.72 -2.61
N LEU A 21 5.24 1.04 -2.20
CA LEU A 21 5.63 1.22 -0.81
C LEU A 21 6.12 2.65 -0.58
N ASP A 22 5.55 3.33 0.41
CA ASP A 22 5.96 4.65 0.89
C ASP A 22 6.45 4.51 2.34
N LEU A 23 7.77 4.58 2.50
CA LEU A 23 8.46 4.42 3.78
C LEU A 23 8.61 5.78 4.47
N GLY A 24 7.79 6.03 5.50
CA GLY A 24 7.93 7.19 6.38
C GLY A 24 8.58 6.83 7.72
N GLY A 25 8.99 7.83 8.50
CA GLY A 25 9.57 7.60 9.84
C GLY A 25 8.57 7.09 10.89
N THR A 26 7.27 7.30 10.69
CA THR A 26 6.21 6.89 11.63
C THR A 26 5.36 5.76 11.08
N ASN A 27 5.05 5.77 9.78
CA ASN A 27 4.26 4.74 9.14
C ASN A 27 4.85 4.34 7.79
N ILE A 28 4.67 3.07 7.47
CA ILE A 28 4.83 2.51 6.13
C ILE A 28 3.44 2.41 5.51
N LYS A 29 3.28 2.96 4.31
CA LYS A 29 2.07 2.79 3.52
C LYS A 29 2.34 1.84 2.37
N ALA A 30 1.40 0.93 2.13
CA ALA A 30 1.42 0.04 0.98
C ALA A 30 0.12 0.16 0.20
N GLY A 31 0.22 0.06 -1.12
CA GLY A 31 -0.94 0.04 -2.02
C GLY A 31 -0.75 -0.96 -3.15
N VAL A 32 -1.84 -1.59 -3.57
CA VAL A 32 -1.85 -2.50 -4.73
C VAL A 32 -2.68 -1.87 -5.82
N VAL A 33 -2.16 -1.84 -7.04
CA VAL A 33 -2.86 -1.41 -8.25
C VAL A 33 -2.81 -2.49 -9.32
N ASP A 34 -3.79 -2.46 -10.22
CA ASP A 34 -3.78 -3.27 -11.44
C ASP A 34 -2.94 -2.63 -12.56
N ASP A 35 -2.90 -3.27 -13.73
CA ASP A 35 -2.15 -2.80 -14.89
C ASP A 35 -2.58 -1.41 -15.41
N SER A 36 -3.83 -1.03 -15.14
CA SER A 36 -4.36 0.31 -15.48
C SER A 36 -4.15 1.34 -14.36
N GLY A 37 -3.45 0.98 -13.28
CA GLY A 37 -3.20 1.85 -12.13
C GLY A 37 -4.42 2.01 -11.21
N ARG A 38 -5.46 1.18 -11.35
CA ARG A 38 -6.66 1.24 -10.50
C ARG A 38 -6.36 0.60 -9.15
N PRO A 39 -6.71 1.23 -8.02
CA PRO A 39 -6.36 0.72 -6.69
C PRO A 39 -7.27 -0.44 -6.27
N LEU A 40 -6.66 -1.53 -5.79
CA LEU A 40 -7.36 -2.68 -5.21
C LEU A 40 -7.41 -2.58 -3.68
N SER A 41 -6.30 -2.16 -3.07
CA SER A 41 -6.17 -2.14 -1.61
C SER A 41 -5.10 -1.16 -1.17
N TRP A 42 -5.19 -0.72 0.09
CA TRP A 42 -4.12 0.00 0.75
C TRP A 42 -4.09 -0.33 2.24
N LEU A 43 -2.93 -0.14 2.86
CA LEU A 43 -2.75 -0.21 4.30
C LEU A 43 -1.73 0.83 4.77
N SER A 44 -1.77 1.13 6.06
CA SER A 44 -0.75 1.88 6.77
C SER A 44 -0.45 1.15 8.06
N VAL A 45 0.82 0.87 8.31
CA VAL A 45 1.31 0.23 9.52
C VAL A 45 2.40 1.08 10.14
N PRO A 46 2.60 1.06 11.47
CA PRO A 46 3.73 1.71 12.11
C PRO A 46 5.06 1.26 11.48
N THR A 47 6.01 2.19 11.34
CA THR A 47 7.36 1.88 10.83
C THR A 47 8.21 1.18 11.88
N GLU A 48 7.91 1.38 13.18
CA GLU A 48 8.72 0.85 14.30
C GLU A 48 10.21 1.24 14.16
N ALA A 49 10.46 2.48 13.74
CA ALA A 49 11.81 2.96 13.42
C ALA A 49 12.78 2.91 14.61
N ASP A 50 12.26 2.84 15.83
CA ASP A 50 12.99 2.70 17.09
C ASP A 50 13.58 1.30 17.32
N LYS A 51 13.07 0.26 16.66
CA LYS A 51 13.58 -1.12 16.79
C LYS A 51 14.86 -1.39 15.99
N GLY A 52 15.17 -0.53 15.02
CA GLY A 52 16.33 -0.72 14.14
C GLY A 52 16.17 -1.88 13.15
N PRO A 53 16.99 -1.95 12.09
CA PRO A 53 16.94 -3.00 11.07
C PRO A 53 17.33 -4.41 11.56
N GLU A 54 18.01 -4.51 12.71
CA GLU A 54 18.43 -5.78 13.32
C GLU A 54 17.28 -6.61 13.89
N ASP A 55 16.12 -6.00 14.16
CA ASP A 55 14.91 -6.64 14.69
C ASP A 55 13.91 -6.91 13.55
N SER A 56 14.34 -7.71 12.56
CA SER A 56 13.57 -8.10 11.35
C SER A 56 13.10 -9.56 11.39
#